data_AF-A0A7J8GFS6-F1
#
_entry.id   AF-A0A7J8GFS6-F1
#
_cell.length_a   1.000
_cell.length_b   1.000
_cell.length_c   1.000
_cell.angle_alpha   90.00
_cell.angle_beta   90.00
_cell.angle_gamma   90.00
#
_symmetry.space_group_name_H-M   'P 1'
#
loop_
_entity.id
_entity.type
_entity.pdbx_description
1 polymer ?
#
loop_
_entity_poly.entity_id
_entity_poly.type
_entity_poly.pdbx_seq_one_letter_code
_entity_poly.pdbx_strand_id
1 'polypeptide(L)'
;MEPTRDYPLFGGAFSATLPPGAIDISDLRPVPDNQEVFCHRVTDQSLIVELLELQAHVRGEAAARYHFEDVGGVQEARAVQVDAVQPILLESLALRGCCEEAWVLSGKQQVAKECQQVRTGGMRCPGGVKGVALGD
;
A
#
# COMPACT_ATOMS: atom_id res chain seq x y z
N MET A 1 18.02 15.94 -11.00
CA MET A 1 17.02 14.86 -10.93
C MET A 1 17.76 13.61 -10.54
N GLU A 2 17.49 13.08 -9.36
CA GLU A 2 18.02 11.76 -9.02
C GLU A 2 17.30 10.73 -9.90
N PRO A 3 18.03 9.78 -10.52
CA PRO A 3 17.43 8.81 -11.42
C PRO A 3 16.51 7.87 -10.64
N THR A 4 15.35 7.58 -11.19
CA THR A 4 14.52 6.44 -10.76
C THR A 4 15.35 5.17 -10.89
N ARG A 5 15.34 4.33 -9.85
CA ARG A 5 16.05 3.05 -9.86
C ARG A 5 15.04 1.91 -9.89
N ASP A 6 15.35 0.92 -10.71
CA ASP A 6 14.62 -0.34 -10.71
C ASP A 6 15.10 -1.17 -9.51
N TYR A 7 14.13 -1.60 -8.70
CA TYR A 7 14.36 -2.39 -7.51
C TYR A 7 13.84 -3.81 -7.74
N PRO A 8 14.66 -4.85 -7.54
CA PRO A 8 14.21 -6.22 -7.65
C PRO A 8 13.31 -6.56 -6.46
N LEU A 9 12.07 -6.98 -6.73
CA LEU A 9 11.14 -7.45 -5.71
C LEU A 9 11.08 -9.00 -5.70
N PHE A 10 10.79 -9.58 -4.55
CA PHE A 10 10.58 -11.00 -4.29
C PHE A 10 11.73 -11.87 -4.79
N GLY A 11 12.96 -11.53 -4.35
CA GLY A 11 14.17 -12.22 -4.77
C GLY A 11 14.53 -12.02 -6.25
N GLY A 12 13.98 -10.99 -6.90
CA GLY A 12 14.19 -10.67 -8.31
C GLY A 12 13.19 -11.31 -9.27
N ALA A 13 12.09 -11.89 -8.77
CA ALA A 13 10.99 -12.36 -9.60
C ALA A 13 10.25 -11.19 -10.30
N PHE A 14 10.18 -10.04 -9.62
CA PHE A 14 9.57 -8.82 -10.13
C PHE A 14 10.56 -7.65 -10.09
N SER A 15 10.24 -6.58 -10.80
CA SER A 15 11.00 -5.33 -10.78
C SER A 15 10.05 -4.16 -10.68
N ALA A 16 10.34 -3.21 -9.78
CA ALA A 16 9.56 -1.99 -9.62
C ALA A 16 10.45 -0.76 -9.71
N THR A 17 9.97 0.25 -10.44
CA THR A 17 10.65 1.54 -10.54
C THR A 17 10.24 2.41 -9.35
N LEU A 18 11.16 2.58 -8.40
CA LEU A 18 10.92 3.37 -7.18
C LEU A 18 11.44 4.80 -7.32
N PRO A 19 10.79 5.78 -6.66
CA PRO A 19 11.31 7.13 -6.60
C PRO A 19 12.67 7.15 -5.87
N PRO A 20 13.56 8.08 -6.25
CA PRO A 20 14.86 8.19 -5.60
C PRO A 20 14.71 8.48 -4.11
N GLY A 21 15.50 7.79 -3.29
CA GLY A 21 15.45 7.95 -1.83
C GLY A 21 14.39 7.10 -1.12
N ALA A 22 13.76 6.16 -1.82
CA ALA A 22 13.07 5.02 -1.21
C ALA A 22 14.09 4.08 -0.53
N ILE A 23 13.80 3.68 0.70
CA ILE A 23 14.66 2.82 1.52
C ILE A 23 13.86 1.59 1.93
N ASP A 24 14.42 0.43 1.68
CA ASP A 24 13.88 -0.83 2.16
C ASP A 24 14.03 -0.91 3.70
N ILE A 25 12.94 -1.21 4.39
CA ILE A 25 12.92 -1.33 5.85
C ILE A 25 13.07 -2.78 6.34
N SER A 26 13.26 -3.74 5.43
CA SER A 26 13.55 -5.15 5.77
C SER A 26 14.78 -5.29 6.69
N ASP A 27 15.77 -4.40 6.55
CA ASP A 27 16.94 -4.31 7.43
C ASP A 27 16.60 -3.81 8.85
N LEU A 28 15.50 -3.04 9.01
CA LEU A 28 15.11 -2.42 10.27
C LEU A 28 14.17 -3.32 11.08
N ARG A 29 13.31 -4.08 10.41
CA ARG A 29 12.34 -4.98 11.02
C ARG A 29 12.14 -6.21 10.15
N PRO A 30 11.83 -7.38 10.74
CA PRO A 30 11.40 -8.51 9.96
C PRO A 30 10.12 -8.14 9.19
N VAL A 31 10.17 -8.33 7.87
CA VAL A 31 9.03 -8.20 6.95
C VAL A 31 8.77 -9.61 6.40
N PRO A 32 7.50 -10.06 6.32
CA PRO A 32 7.16 -11.35 5.70
C PRO A 32 7.70 -11.48 4.27
N ASP A 33 8.02 -12.70 3.83
CA ASP A 33 8.58 -12.93 2.48
C ASP A 33 7.64 -12.53 1.34
N ASN A 34 6.33 -12.48 1.61
CA ASN A 34 5.30 -12.03 0.66
C ASN A 34 5.06 -10.51 0.71
N GLN A 35 5.81 -9.77 1.53
CA GLN A 35 5.69 -8.32 1.67
C GLN A 35 7.04 -7.63 1.46
N GLU A 36 6.99 -6.46 0.83
CA GLU A 36 8.12 -5.54 0.75
C GLU A 36 7.68 -4.16 1.18
N VAL A 37 8.49 -3.51 2.01
CA VAL A 37 8.15 -2.22 2.58
C VAL A 37 9.29 -1.24 2.34
N PHE A 38 8.93 -0.13 1.71
CA PHE A 38 9.83 0.97 1.40
C PHE A 38 9.37 2.24 2.09
N CYS A 39 10.29 3.03 2.61
CA CYS A 39 10.02 4.33 3.19
C CYS A 39 10.89 5.40 2.52
N HIS A 40 10.28 6.52 2.13
CA HIS A 40 10.99 7.66 1.58
C HIS A 40 11.38 8.62 2.69
N ARG A 41 12.69 8.80 2.91
CA ARG A 41 13.21 9.65 3.99
C ARG A 41 12.81 11.13 3.92
N VAL A 42 12.56 11.65 2.72
CA VAL A 42 12.34 13.09 2.52
C VAL A 42 10.86 13.44 2.68
N THR A 43 9.97 12.63 2.10
CA THR A 43 8.53 12.89 2.10
C THR A 43 7.78 12.17 3.21
N ASP A 44 8.48 11.31 3.97
CA ASP A 44 7.91 10.43 5.00
C ASP A 44 6.76 9.55 4.46
N GLN A 45 6.86 9.21 3.18
CA GLN A 45 5.89 8.35 2.50
C GLN A 45 6.37 6.90 2.57
N SER A 46 5.45 5.99 2.89
CA SER A 46 5.69 4.55 2.83
C SER A 46 5.01 3.95 1.60
N LEU A 47 5.69 3.01 0.95
CA LEU A 47 5.15 2.14 -0.07
C LEU A 47 5.24 0.70 0.44
N ILE A 48 4.13 -0.02 0.40
CA ILE A 48 4.05 -1.43 0.77
C ILE A 48 3.60 -2.18 -0.47
N VAL A 49 4.32 -3.24 -0.81
CA VAL A 49 3.96 -4.18 -1.88
C VAL A 49 3.72 -5.53 -1.23
N GLU A 50 2.55 -6.13 -1.44
CA GLU A 50 2.18 -7.40 -0.83
C GLU A 50 1.59 -8.34 -1.88
N LEU A 51 2.05 -9.58 -1.92
CA LEU A 51 1.46 -10.63 -2.74
C LEU A 51 0.36 -11.34 -1.96
N LEU A 52 -0.85 -11.29 -2.51
CA LEU A 52 -2.06 -11.91 -1.95
C LEU A 52 -2.55 -13.05 -2.83
N GLU A 53 -3.31 -13.97 -2.24
CA GLU A 53 -4.02 -15.01 -3.00
C GLU A 53 -5.29 -14.46 -3.65
N LEU A 54 -5.48 -14.78 -4.93
CA LEU A 54 -6.66 -14.37 -5.69
C LEU A 54 -7.94 -14.94 -5.06
N GLN A 55 -8.81 -14.04 -4.58
CA GLN A 55 -10.10 -14.42 -4.03
C GLN A 55 -11.12 -14.59 -5.15
N ALA A 56 -11.57 -15.83 -5.40
CA ALA A 56 -12.48 -16.14 -6.51
C ALA A 56 -13.84 -15.37 -6.45
N HIS A 57 -14.21 -14.84 -5.29
CA HIS A 57 -15.48 -14.16 -5.04
C HIS A 57 -15.43 -12.63 -5.27
N VAL A 58 -14.25 -12.02 -5.44
CA VAL A 58 -14.11 -10.57 -5.71
C VAL A 58 -13.21 -10.38 -6.92
N ARG A 59 -13.63 -9.50 -7.84
CA ARG A 59 -12.90 -9.19 -9.07
C ARG A 59 -12.97 -7.70 -9.37
N GLY A 60 -11.98 -7.22 -10.10
CA GLY A 60 -11.84 -5.85 -10.56
C GLY A 60 -12.08 -4.80 -9.48
N GLU A 61 -13.02 -3.90 -9.74
CA GLU A 61 -13.40 -2.82 -8.81
C GLU A 61 -13.80 -3.33 -7.42
N ALA A 62 -14.48 -4.48 -7.34
CA ALA A 62 -14.92 -5.04 -6.08
C ALA A 62 -13.75 -5.60 -5.27
N ALA A 63 -12.72 -6.15 -5.93
CA ALA A 63 -11.50 -6.59 -5.26
C ALA A 63 -10.75 -5.42 -4.64
N ALA A 64 -10.60 -4.30 -5.38
CA ALA A 64 -9.95 -3.10 -4.85
C ALA A 64 -10.67 -2.55 -3.61
N ARG A 65 -12.00 -2.54 -3.58
CA ARG A 65 -12.78 -2.14 -2.39
C ARG A 65 -12.66 -3.13 -1.25
N TYR A 66 -12.76 -4.43 -1.55
CA TYR A 66 -12.66 -5.49 -0.54
C TYR A 66 -11.34 -5.42 0.23
N HIS A 67 -10.22 -5.33 -0.47
CA HIS A 67 -8.91 -5.22 0.15
C HIS A 67 -8.72 -3.88 0.88
N PHE A 68 -9.29 -2.78 0.36
CA PHE A 68 -9.25 -1.50 1.06
C PHE A 68 -10.01 -1.56 2.39
N GLU A 69 -11.21 -2.17 2.40
CA GLU A 69 -12.00 -2.36 3.61
C GLU A 69 -11.31 -3.31 4.60
N ASP A 70 -10.68 -4.38 4.13
CA ASP A 70 -9.93 -5.33 4.95
C ASP A 70 -8.77 -4.65 5.69
N VAL A 71 -7.96 -3.86 4.97
CA VAL A 71 -6.88 -3.03 5.57
C VAL A 71 -7.46 -2.07 6.62
N GLY A 72 -8.62 -1.47 6.35
CA GLY A 72 -9.30 -0.60 7.30
C GLY A 72 -9.80 -1.34 8.54
N GLY A 73 -10.35 -2.53 8.35
CA GLY A 73 -10.87 -3.39 9.41
C GLY A 73 -9.78 -3.85 10.37
N VAL A 74 -8.63 -4.29 9.85
CA VAL A 74 -7.46 -4.69 10.65
C VAL A 74 -6.92 -3.51 11.47
N GLN A 75 -7.02 -2.29 10.95
CA GLN A 75 -6.62 -1.07 11.64
C GLN A 75 -7.74 -0.48 12.51
N GLU A 76 -8.88 -1.16 12.65
CA GLU A 76 -10.05 -0.66 13.39
C GLU A 76 -10.46 0.76 12.97
N ALA A 77 -10.42 1.02 11.66
CA ALA A 77 -10.78 2.30 11.09
C ALA A 77 -12.24 2.63 11.41
N ARG A 78 -12.47 3.77 12.05
CA ARG A 78 -13.82 4.25 12.44
C ARG A 78 -14.62 4.76 11.26
N ALA A 79 -13.92 5.25 10.24
CA ALA A 79 -14.51 5.77 9.03
C ALA A 79 -13.59 5.44 7.86
N VAL A 80 -14.21 5.06 6.73
CA VAL A 80 -13.53 4.75 5.49
C VAL A 80 -14.16 5.64 4.42
N GLN A 81 -13.34 6.42 3.72
CA GLN A 81 -13.75 7.30 2.64
C GLN A 81 -13.00 6.91 1.37
N VAL A 82 -13.71 6.41 0.37
CA VAL A 82 -13.14 6.16 -0.96
C VAL A 82 -13.28 7.45 -1.77
N ASP A 83 -12.15 7.97 -2.25
CA ASP A 83 -12.08 9.20 -3.05
C ASP A 83 -12.30 8.89 -4.54
N ALA A 84 -11.62 7.87 -5.06
CA ALA A 84 -11.77 7.44 -6.46
C ALA A 84 -11.43 5.96 -6.63
N VAL A 85 -12.12 5.31 -7.56
CA VAL A 85 -11.77 3.98 -8.06
C VAL A 85 -11.79 4.04 -9.57
N GLN A 86 -10.71 3.62 -10.20
CA GLN A 86 -10.57 3.70 -11.65
C GLN A 86 -9.82 2.48 -12.20
N PRO A 87 -10.21 1.97 -13.38
CA PRO A 87 -9.46 0.92 -14.04
C PRO A 87 -8.14 1.47 -14.57
N ILE A 88 -7.10 0.65 -14.50
CA ILE A 88 -5.82 0.91 -15.17
C ILE A 88 -5.88 0.22 -16.52
N LEU A 89 -5.58 0.96 -17.58
CA LEU A 89 -5.46 0.37 -18.91
C LEU A 89 -4.32 -0.64 -18.91
N LEU A 90 -4.58 -1.86 -19.37
CA LEU A 90 -3.56 -2.92 -19.49
C LEU A 90 -2.36 -2.48 -20.33
N GLU A 91 -2.58 -1.54 -21.24
CA GLU A 91 -1.54 -0.92 -22.06
C GLU A 91 -0.54 -0.07 -21.27
N SER A 92 -0.91 0.36 -20.06
CA SER A 92 -0.03 1.09 -19.15
C SER A 92 0.73 0.16 -18.22
N LEU A 93 0.39 -1.13 -18.18
CA LEU A 93 1.07 -2.12 -17.37
C LEU A 93 2.33 -2.62 -18.09
N ALA A 94 3.42 -2.76 -17.33
CA ALA A 94 4.65 -3.39 -17.82
C ALA A 94 4.45 -4.90 -18.08
N LEU A 95 3.53 -5.54 -17.37
CA LEU A 95 3.20 -6.97 -17.44
C LEU A 95 2.13 -7.27 -18.50
N ARG A 96 2.32 -6.79 -19.72
CA ARG A 96 1.34 -7.00 -20.81
C ARG A 96 1.17 -8.50 -21.08
N GLY A 97 -0.06 -8.99 -20.98
CA GLY A 97 -0.43 -10.37 -21.33
C GLY A 97 -0.53 -11.36 -20.16
N CYS A 98 -0.17 -10.96 -18.94
CA CYS A 98 -0.32 -11.78 -17.73
C CYS A 98 -1.43 -11.29 -16.80
N CYS A 99 -1.82 -10.01 -16.89
CA CYS A 99 -2.90 -9.42 -16.10
C CYS A 99 -4.18 -9.33 -16.94
N GLU A 100 -5.29 -9.85 -16.42
CA GLU A 100 -6.61 -9.77 -17.08
C GLU A 100 -7.27 -8.41 -16.83
N GLU A 101 -7.07 -7.83 -15.65
CA GLU A 101 -7.60 -6.54 -15.24
C GLU A 101 -6.67 -5.87 -14.23
N ALA A 102 -6.77 -4.55 -14.05
CA ALA A 102 -6.04 -3.84 -13.01
C ALA A 102 -6.84 -2.62 -12.58
N TRP A 103 -6.89 -2.37 -11.27
CA TRP A 103 -7.69 -1.30 -10.70
C TRP A 103 -6.89 -0.54 -9.64
N VAL A 104 -7.10 0.77 -9.58
CA VAL A 104 -6.55 1.60 -8.51
C VAL A 104 -7.68 2.24 -7.72
N LEU A 105 -7.59 2.09 -6.40
CA LEU A 105 -8.45 2.76 -5.44
C LEU A 105 -7.61 3.74 -4.62
N SER A 106 -8.13 4.96 -4.50
CA SER A 106 -7.60 5.98 -3.61
C SER A 106 -8.66 6.37 -2.58
N GLY A 107 -8.24 6.52 -1.33
CA GLY A 107 -9.13 6.84 -0.24
C GLY A 107 -8.39 7.21 1.04
N LYS A 108 -9.16 7.48 2.09
CA LYS A 108 -8.69 7.82 3.43
C LYS A 108 -9.40 6.93 4.45
N GLN A 109 -8.65 6.51 5.46
CA GLN A 109 -9.19 5.72 6.57
C GLN A 109 -8.87 6.46 7.87
N GLN A 110 -9.89 6.61 8.72
CA GLN A 110 -9.76 7.20 10.03
C GLN A 110 -9.45 6.12 11.05
N VAL A 111 -8.17 5.88 11.27
CA VAL A 111 -7.69 4.95 12.29
C VAL A 111 -7.62 5.68 13.63
N ALA A 112 -8.31 5.14 14.64
CA ALA A 112 -8.12 5.61 16.00
C ALA A 112 -6.96 4.83 16.60
N LYS A 113 -5.86 5.51 16.90
CA LYS A 113 -4.84 4.90 17.76
C LYS A 113 -5.50 4.63 19.10
N GLU A 114 -5.49 3.39 19.57
CA GLU A 114 -5.85 3.09 20.95
C GLU A 114 -4.94 3.93 21.85
N CYS A 115 -5.48 5.02 22.39
CA CYS A 115 -4.83 5.77 23.44
C CYS A 115 -4.94 4.92 24.70
N GLN A 116 -4.02 3.98 24.90
CA GLN A 116 -3.77 3.49 26.23
C GLN A 116 -3.43 4.73 27.06
N GLN A 117 -4.32 5.04 27.99
CA GLN A 117 -4.37 6.32 28.68
C GLN A 117 -3.17 6.41 29.64
N VAL A 118 -1.99 6.71 29.10
CA VAL A 118 -0.82 7.03 29.92
C VAL A 118 -1.11 8.38 30.54
N ARG A 119 -1.45 8.37 31.83
CA ARG A 119 -1.52 9.56 32.68
C ARG A 119 -0.16 10.26 32.69
N THR A 120 0.10 11.15 31.74
CA THR A 120 0.87 12.39 31.95
C THR A 120 0.81 13.23 30.68
N GLY A 121 0.56 14.52 30.86
CA GLY A 121 0.03 15.41 29.84
C GLY A 121 0.93 15.69 28.64
N GLY A 122 0.26 16.11 27.56
CA GLY A 122 0.87 16.72 26.38
C GLY A 122 0.95 15.77 25.19
N MET A 123 -0.16 15.59 24.46
CA MET A 123 -0.13 14.85 23.19
C MET A 123 -0.82 15.62 22.07
N ARG A 124 -0.07 15.89 21.01
CA ARG A 124 -0.57 16.17 19.66
C ARG A 124 0.14 15.19 18.74
N CYS A 125 -0.60 14.26 18.15
CA CYS A 125 -0.10 13.39 17.08
C CYS A 125 -1.03 13.54 15.88
N PRO A 126 -0.62 14.19 14.78
CA PRO A 126 -1.27 14.05 13.50
C PRO A 126 -0.53 12.94 12.73
N GLY A 127 -1.17 11.79 12.52
CA GLY A 127 -0.63 10.73 11.67
C GLY A 127 -1.75 10.22 10.77
N GLY A 128 -1.86 10.79 9.57
CA GLY A 128 -2.74 10.27 8.52
C GLY A 128 -1.92 9.39 7.60
N VAL A 129 -2.28 8.11 7.47
CA VAL A 129 -1.66 7.19 6.52
C VAL A 129 -2.49 7.21 5.24
N LYS A 130 -1.87 7.49 4.09
CA LYS A 130 -2.48 7.31 2.76
C LYS A 130 -1.94 6.00 2.19
N GLY A 131 -2.80 4.99 2.05
CA GLY A 131 -2.49 3.76 1.32
C GLY A 131 -3.01 3.84 -0.12
N VAL A 132 -2.24 3.33 -1.08
CA VAL A 132 -2.69 3.03 -2.45
C VAL A 132 -2.64 1.52 -2.57
N ALA A 133 -3.78 0.87 -2.81
CA ALA A 133 -3.84 -0.55 -3.12
C ALA A 133 -3.81 -0.70 -4.65
N LEU A 134 -2.80 -1.44 -5.14
CA LEU A 134 -2.74 -1.97 -6.50
C LEU A 134 -3.06 -3.46 -6.38
N GLY A 135 -4.19 -3.89 -6.94
CA GLY A 135 -4.54 -5.30 -7.07
C GLY A 135 -4.24 -5.77 -8.49
N ASP A 136 -3.59 -6.93 -8.60
CA ASP A 136 -3.37 -7.70 -9.83
C ASP A 136 -4.66 -8.33 -10.39
#